data_AF-A0A8K1C241-F1
#
_entry.id   AF-A0A8K1C241-F1
#
_cell.length_a   1.000
_cell.length_b   1.000
_cell.length_c   1.000
_cell.angle_alpha   90.00
_cell.angle_beta   90.00
_cell.angle_gamma   90.00
#
_symmetry.space_group_name_H-M   'P 1'
#
loop_
_entity.id
_entity.type
_entity.pdbx_description
1 polymer ?
#
loop_
_entity_poly.entity_id
_entity_poly.type
_entity_poly.pdbx_seq_one_letter_code
_entity_poly.pdbx_strand_id
1 'polypeptide(L)'
;MVKLYTLVLVSALAVSSATKINFVNKCSHEVDLQHSQLATTFKSIAKIAPGATFSHDANGAAHAYRHGSSNAATMAEFSIPSGQPWYDISIIPPMPGNCNSYSNCKAVTKSVGFNVAMNIVPKSNDNGANCRTLKCPSDDPSACSDAYHFPDDVKTHDCPAGTEFDVVFCPNGNAVSASNPEPTPVPTLAPAPVVNPAPVVTPAPVNQSPPTQAPASDAYQPGVVSSGDSTVASDAEVTAVSSGTIKGTYSYKGKYAGNVAGSYDRVTSLNNCQKTKVNVNNPIGPMSEGVSMVFRGPMNIHNVAVFQQTNNKWSRVSSFAQGGNTENMVFMNNKNIDYSGQGKHGPQGLASTDGLSVASKVEQFSGKLIEAKESANIYGGPGIASGAEVNILTGDKCNGQCLGYSGDNDYKGWSGGKKIFVTKVQMPQGTSPNQPAIWMLNDQVVHSNQYGCNCRGMGAAGGCGELDIAEVIETNAARDRVSAHYYFYDGTLNAPNGDNWGARPTNAPTVYVTVMDDSGEGLIKILELSDFDFNSKTISNDLYQQWLKA
;
A
#
# COMPACT_ATOMS: atom_id res chain seq x y z
N MET A 1 -66.24 1.14 -21.14
CA MET A 1 -65.44 0.10 -20.46
C MET A 1 -64.01 0.17 -20.98
N VAL A 2 -63.15 0.92 -20.29
CA VAL A 2 -61.72 1.03 -20.62
C VAL A 2 -60.97 0.04 -19.74
N LYS A 3 -60.39 -1.01 -20.32
CA LYS A 3 -59.59 -2.00 -19.60
C LYS A 3 -58.19 -1.40 -19.35
N LEU A 4 -57.90 -1.16 -18.07
CA LEU A 4 -56.58 -0.80 -17.57
C LEU A 4 -55.68 -2.05 -17.66
N TYR A 5 -54.61 -2.00 -18.45
CA TYR A 5 -53.57 -3.02 -18.45
C TYR A 5 -52.49 -2.61 -17.44
N THR A 6 -52.42 -3.33 -16.32
CA THR A 6 -51.35 -3.21 -15.34
C THR A 6 -50.08 -3.78 -15.95
N LEU A 7 -49.11 -2.91 -16.28
CA LEU A 7 -47.78 -3.31 -16.71
C LEU A 7 -46.99 -3.76 -15.47
N VAL A 8 -46.81 -5.07 -15.29
CA VAL A 8 -45.90 -5.63 -14.29
C VAL A 8 -44.48 -5.53 -14.85
N LEU A 9 -43.72 -4.52 -14.40
CA LEU A 9 -42.28 -4.46 -14.59
C LEU A 9 -41.63 -5.55 -13.71
N VAL A 10 -41.34 -6.70 -14.33
CA VAL A 10 -40.43 -7.68 -13.74
C VAL A 10 -39.02 -7.13 -13.93
N SER A 11 -38.44 -6.58 -12.87
CA SER A 11 -37.02 -6.31 -12.79
C SER A 11 -36.28 -7.65 -12.86
N ALA A 12 -35.71 -7.97 -14.03
CA ALA A 12 -34.74 -9.04 -14.14
C ALA A 12 -33.52 -8.66 -13.31
N LEU A 13 -33.43 -9.20 -12.09
CA LEU A 13 -32.18 -9.24 -11.34
C LEU A 13 -31.17 -9.94 -12.26
N ALA A 14 -30.11 -9.23 -12.67
CA ALA A 14 -28.96 -9.86 -13.27
C ALA A 14 -28.34 -10.78 -12.21
N VAL A 15 -28.69 -12.06 -12.24
CA VAL A 15 -28.04 -13.06 -11.41
C VAL A 15 -26.62 -13.16 -11.94
N SER A 16 -25.67 -12.61 -11.21
CA SER A 16 -24.24 -12.94 -11.41
C SER A 16 -24.11 -14.46 -11.25
N SER A 17 -24.04 -15.20 -12.36
CA SER A 17 -23.85 -16.65 -12.33
C SER A 17 -22.46 -16.98 -11.79
N ALA A 18 -22.39 -17.33 -10.52
CA ALA A 18 -21.19 -17.88 -9.91
C ALA A 18 -20.88 -19.26 -10.50
N THR A 19 -19.59 -19.58 -10.64
CA THR A 19 -19.10 -20.90 -11.01
C THR A 19 -18.79 -21.70 -9.76
N LYS A 20 -19.34 -22.92 -9.66
CA LYS A 20 -19.07 -23.82 -8.55
C LYS A 20 -17.74 -24.56 -8.76
N ILE A 21 -16.86 -24.45 -7.78
CA ILE A 21 -15.55 -25.10 -7.76
C ILE A 21 -15.51 -26.06 -6.56
N ASN A 22 -15.23 -27.34 -6.82
CA ASN A 22 -15.07 -28.36 -5.78
C ASN A 22 -13.59 -28.65 -5.57
N PHE A 23 -13.10 -28.41 -4.36
CA PHE A 23 -11.74 -28.70 -3.95
C PHE A 23 -11.69 -30.10 -3.33
N VAL A 24 -11.08 -31.04 -4.05
CA VAL A 24 -11.03 -32.46 -3.69
C VAL A 24 -9.65 -32.78 -3.14
N ASN A 25 -9.56 -33.20 -1.88
CA ASN A 25 -8.29 -33.58 -1.28
C ASN A 25 -8.06 -35.10 -1.42
N LYS A 26 -7.17 -35.51 -2.33
CA LYS A 26 -6.68 -36.90 -2.43
C LYS A 26 -5.31 -37.10 -1.79
N CYS A 27 -4.78 -36.08 -1.11
CA CYS A 27 -3.54 -36.19 -0.37
C CYS A 27 -3.75 -37.04 0.89
N SER A 28 -2.66 -37.62 1.40
CA SER A 28 -2.64 -38.31 2.70
C SER A 28 -2.67 -37.36 3.90
N HIS A 29 -2.62 -36.04 3.67
CA HIS A 29 -2.60 -34.99 4.67
C HIS A 29 -3.73 -33.98 4.44
N GLU A 30 -4.03 -33.19 5.47
CA GLU A 30 -5.01 -32.10 5.39
C GLU A 30 -4.53 -31.01 4.41
N VAL A 31 -5.42 -30.59 3.51
CA VAL A 31 -5.20 -29.41 2.67
C VAL A 31 -5.79 -28.19 3.36
N ASP A 32 -4.94 -27.30 3.83
CA ASP A 32 -5.33 -25.93 4.17
C ASP A 32 -5.57 -25.15 2.88
N LEU A 33 -6.83 -25.03 2.46
CA LEU A 33 -7.25 -24.31 1.27
C LEU A 33 -7.24 -22.82 1.54
N GLN A 34 -6.34 -22.13 0.86
CA GLN A 34 -6.17 -20.69 0.92
C GLN A 34 -6.74 -20.07 -0.34
N HIS A 35 -7.44 -18.94 -0.21
CA HIS A 35 -8.04 -18.20 -1.32
C HIS A 35 -7.68 -16.72 -1.26
N SER A 36 -7.42 -16.16 -2.44
CA SER A 36 -7.28 -14.73 -2.72
C SER A 36 -8.16 -14.36 -3.92
N GLN A 37 -8.71 -13.15 -3.93
CA GLN A 37 -9.40 -12.58 -5.09
C GLN A 37 -8.85 -11.18 -5.37
N LEU A 38 -8.68 -10.79 -6.64
CA LEU A 38 -8.14 -9.48 -7.05
C LEU A 38 -6.78 -9.18 -6.38
N ALA A 39 -5.92 -10.21 -6.27
CA ALA A 39 -4.61 -10.14 -5.61
C ALA A 39 -4.64 -9.66 -4.14
N THR A 40 -5.75 -9.89 -3.43
CA THR A 40 -5.84 -9.69 -1.97
C THR A 40 -4.99 -10.72 -1.21
N THR A 41 -4.84 -10.57 0.11
CA THR A 41 -4.10 -11.54 0.93
C THR A 41 -4.79 -12.91 0.92
N PHE A 42 -4.01 -13.98 0.71
CA PHE A 42 -4.49 -15.35 0.89
C PHE A 42 -5.00 -15.58 2.32
N LYS A 43 -6.22 -16.09 2.44
CA LYS A 43 -6.82 -16.49 3.72
C LYS A 43 -7.24 -17.95 3.66
N SER A 44 -7.09 -18.65 4.79
CA SER A 44 -7.62 -20.01 4.94
C SER A 44 -9.14 -19.91 4.87
N ILE A 45 -9.74 -20.58 3.89
CA ILE A 45 -11.19 -20.66 3.73
C ILE A 45 -11.73 -22.04 4.08
N ALA A 46 -10.88 -23.07 4.08
CA ALA A 46 -11.23 -24.42 4.52
C ALA A 46 -10.01 -25.24 4.89
N LYS A 47 -10.19 -26.19 5.80
CA LYS A 47 -9.26 -27.29 6.08
C LYS A 47 -9.90 -28.58 5.59
N ILE A 48 -9.40 -29.12 4.49
CA ILE A 48 -10.00 -30.26 3.80
C ILE A 48 -9.27 -31.52 4.25
N ALA A 49 -9.94 -32.37 5.03
CA ALA A 49 -9.38 -33.66 5.46
C ALA A 49 -9.06 -34.58 4.27
N PRO A 50 -8.12 -35.54 4.40
CA PRO A 50 -7.89 -36.57 3.39
C PRO A 50 -9.19 -37.24 2.93
N GLY A 51 -9.42 -37.30 1.62
CA GLY A 51 -10.61 -37.86 0.99
C GLY A 51 -11.85 -36.96 1.01
N ALA A 52 -11.80 -35.80 1.67
CA ALA A 52 -12.92 -34.86 1.73
C ALA A 52 -12.96 -33.92 0.53
N THR A 53 -14.12 -33.28 0.35
CA THR A 53 -14.35 -32.24 -0.68
C THR A 53 -14.95 -31.01 -0.03
N PHE A 54 -14.48 -29.82 -0.44
CA PHE A 54 -15.07 -28.53 -0.08
C PHE A 54 -15.53 -27.81 -1.34
N SER A 55 -16.76 -27.30 -1.37
CA SER A 55 -17.29 -26.55 -2.52
C SER A 55 -17.32 -25.05 -2.24
N HIS A 56 -17.02 -24.25 -3.26
CA HIS A 56 -17.04 -22.80 -3.21
C HIS A 56 -17.59 -22.24 -4.52
N ASP A 57 -18.49 -21.27 -4.42
CA ASP A 57 -19.03 -20.54 -5.57
C ASP A 57 -18.19 -19.27 -5.79
N ALA A 58 -17.62 -19.13 -6.99
CA ALA A 58 -16.75 -18.02 -7.36
C ALA A 58 -17.39 -17.15 -8.45
N ASN A 59 -17.24 -15.83 -8.36
CA ASN A 59 -17.69 -14.86 -9.35
C ASN A 59 -16.76 -13.64 -9.44
N GLY A 60 -16.64 -13.04 -10.62
CA GLY A 60 -15.75 -11.91 -10.83
C GLY A 60 -14.31 -12.34 -11.15
N ALA A 61 -13.39 -11.39 -11.15
CA ALA A 61 -12.05 -11.61 -11.69
C ALA A 61 -11.04 -12.11 -10.65
N ALA A 62 -9.96 -12.72 -11.15
CA ALA A 62 -8.69 -12.96 -10.44
C ALA A 62 -8.80 -13.69 -9.09
N HIS A 63 -9.44 -14.86 -9.08
CA HIS A 63 -9.40 -15.80 -7.97
C HIS A 63 -8.14 -16.66 -8.04
N ALA A 64 -7.48 -16.86 -6.91
CA ALA A 64 -6.35 -17.75 -6.77
C ALA A 64 -6.54 -18.66 -5.56
N TYR A 65 -6.34 -19.96 -5.74
CA TYR A 65 -6.47 -20.98 -4.71
C TYR A 65 -5.17 -21.77 -4.57
N ARG A 66 -4.74 -22.04 -3.34
CA ARG A 66 -3.51 -22.81 -3.06
C ARG A 66 -3.60 -23.63 -1.78
N HIS A 67 -2.69 -24.57 -1.62
CA HIS A 67 -2.47 -25.25 -0.34
C HIS A 67 -1.45 -24.49 0.52
N GLY A 68 -1.86 -24.11 1.73
CA GLY A 68 -0.99 -23.54 2.75
C GLY A 68 -0.61 -22.07 2.53
N SER A 69 -0.04 -21.45 3.55
CA SER A 69 0.31 -20.01 3.56
C SER A 69 1.61 -19.68 2.82
N SER A 70 2.39 -20.69 2.41
CA SER A 70 3.64 -20.49 1.67
C SER A 70 3.39 -19.83 0.31
N ASN A 71 4.27 -18.89 -0.05
CA ASN A 71 4.28 -18.31 -1.41
C ASN A 71 4.95 -19.22 -2.44
N ALA A 72 5.71 -20.23 -2.00
CA ALA A 72 6.19 -21.31 -2.85
C ALA A 72 5.09 -22.37 -2.94
N ALA A 73 4.12 -22.18 -3.84
CA ALA A 73 2.95 -23.03 -3.91
C ALA A 73 2.36 -23.12 -5.32
N THR A 74 1.82 -24.29 -5.64
CA THR A 74 1.02 -24.54 -6.85
C THR A 74 -0.31 -23.80 -6.73
N MET A 75 -0.70 -23.05 -7.75
CA MET A 75 -1.91 -22.23 -7.74
C MET A 75 -2.93 -22.72 -8.78
N ALA A 76 -4.21 -22.77 -8.39
CA ALA A 76 -5.35 -22.83 -9.30
C ALA A 76 -5.93 -21.42 -9.43
N GLU A 77 -5.96 -20.87 -10.64
CA GLU A 77 -6.41 -19.51 -10.90
C GLU A 77 -7.71 -19.54 -11.71
N PHE A 78 -8.65 -18.66 -11.38
CA PHE A 78 -9.92 -18.51 -12.07
C PHE A 78 -10.28 -17.04 -12.27
N SER A 79 -10.86 -16.68 -13.42
CA SER A 79 -11.49 -15.40 -13.66
C SER A 79 -12.85 -15.64 -14.31
N ILE A 80 -13.93 -15.17 -13.68
CA ILE A 80 -15.31 -15.47 -14.06
C ILE A 80 -16.08 -14.16 -14.32
N PRO A 81 -15.64 -13.33 -15.29
CA PRO A 81 -16.41 -12.15 -15.71
C PRO A 81 -17.69 -12.60 -16.40
N SER A 82 -18.83 -12.06 -15.95
CA SER A 82 -20.15 -12.34 -16.54
C SER A 82 -20.49 -13.84 -16.67
N GLY A 83 -19.97 -14.68 -15.76
CA GLY A 83 -20.30 -16.11 -15.66
C GLY A 83 -19.49 -17.04 -16.57
N GLN A 84 -18.62 -16.53 -17.45
CA GLN A 84 -17.72 -17.37 -18.25
C GLN A 84 -16.42 -17.64 -17.47
N PRO A 85 -16.11 -18.90 -17.11
CA PRO A 85 -14.89 -19.24 -16.40
C PRO A 85 -13.67 -19.32 -17.32
N TRP A 86 -12.67 -18.51 -17.00
CA TRP A 86 -11.29 -18.61 -17.45
C TRP A 86 -10.47 -19.22 -16.32
N TYR A 87 -9.54 -20.13 -16.62
CA TYR A 87 -8.81 -20.86 -15.59
C TYR A 87 -7.44 -21.32 -16.06
N ASP A 88 -6.53 -21.49 -15.11
CA ASP A 88 -5.21 -22.06 -15.34
C ASP A 88 -4.59 -22.60 -14.05
N ILE A 89 -3.47 -23.31 -14.20
CA ILE A 89 -2.58 -23.68 -13.11
C ILE A 89 -1.33 -22.82 -13.25
N SER A 90 -0.81 -22.32 -12.14
CA SER A 90 0.47 -21.61 -12.11
C SER A 90 1.44 -22.28 -11.16
N ILE A 91 2.67 -22.47 -11.65
CA ILE A 91 3.82 -22.86 -10.85
C ILE A 91 4.94 -21.82 -10.93
N ILE A 92 4.61 -20.58 -11.31
CA ILE A 92 5.58 -19.50 -11.37
C ILE A 92 6.15 -19.28 -9.95
N PRO A 93 7.48 -19.38 -9.76
CA PRO A 93 8.09 -19.06 -8.47
C PRO A 93 7.76 -17.64 -8.01
N PRO A 94 7.55 -17.41 -6.70
CA PRO A 94 7.11 -16.13 -6.19
C PRO A 94 8.11 -15.01 -6.51
N MET A 95 7.59 -13.82 -6.83
CA MET A 95 8.37 -12.64 -7.24
C MET A 95 9.27 -12.90 -8.47
N PRO A 96 8.71 -13.41 -9.58
CA PRO A 96 9.48 -13.88 -10.74
C PRO A 96 10.34 -12.79 -11.42
N GLY A 97 9.98 -11.52 -11.26
CA GLY A 97 10.57 -10.43 -12.05
C GLY A 97 10.40 -10.71 -13.55
N ASN A 98 11.46 -10.49 -14.33
CA ASN A 98 11.46 -10.69 -15.80
C ASN A 98 12.02 -12.05 -16.20
N CYS A 99 11.87 -13.07 -15.35
CA CYS A 99 12.34 -14.38 -15.72
C CYS A 99 11.53 -14.93 -16.89
N ASN A 100 12.18 -15.63 -17.82
CA ASN A 100 11.60 -15.99 -19.12
C ASN A 100 11.58 -17.50 -19.41
N SER A 101 11.84 -18.30 -18.38
CA SER A 101 11.73 -19.76 -18.42
C SER A 101 11.65 -20.30 -17.00
N TYR A 102 11.13 -21.51 -16.82
CA TYR A 102 10.97 -22.09 -15.49
C TYR A 102 12.28 -22.14 -14.70
N SER A 103 13.34 -22.63 -15.35
CA SER A 103 14.68 -22.71 -14.75
C SER A 103 15.25 -21.34 -14.42
N ASN A 104 15.03 -20.35 -15.28
CA ASN A 104 15.45 -18.98 -15.02
C ASN A 104 14.67 -18.38 -13.84
N CYS A 105 13.36 -18.62 -13.73
CA CYS A 105 12.56 -18.15 -12.60
C CYS A 105 13.01 -18.76 -11.28
N LYS A 106 13.28 -20.07 -11.23
CA LYS A 106 13.84 -20.71 -10.03
C LYS A 106 15.22 -20.13 -9.69
N ALA A 107 16.05 -19.85 -10.69
CA ALA A 107 17.38 -19.29 -10.50
C ALA A 107 17.35 -17.84 -10.00
N VAL A 108 16.40 -17.02 -10.46
CA VAL A 108 16.25 -15.61 -10.06
C VAL A 108 15.63 -15.52 -8.67
N THR A 109 14.54 -16.25 -8.43
CA THR A 109 13.78 -16.18 -7.18
C THR A 109 14.41 -16.98 -6.04
N LYS A 110 15.31 -17.93 -6.37
CA LYS A 110 15.83 -18.94 -5.44
C LYS A 110 14.71 -19.73 -4.74
N SER A 111 13.57 -19.85 -5.42
CA SER A 111 12.36 -20.47 -4.91
C SER A 111 11.75 -21.40 -5.96
N VAL A 112 10.69 -22.10 -5.54
CA VAL A 112 9.85 -22.94 -6.40
C VAL A 112 8.43 -22.40 -6.37
N GLY A 113 7.66 -22.57 -7.43
CA GLY A 113 6.22 -22.28 -7.44
C GLY A 113 5.38 -23.55 -7.29
N PHE A 114 5.94 -24.63 -6.74
CA PHE A 114 5.26 -25.92 -6.60
C PHE A 114 5.34 -26.42 -5.17
N ASN A 115 4.24 -26.93 -4.64
CA ASN A 115 4.22 -27.62 -3.34
C ASN A 115 3.32 -28.85 -3.32
N VAL A 116 2.18 -28.81 -4.00
CA VAL A 116 1.23 -29.92 -4.08
C VAL A 116 0.85 -30.16 -5.53
N ALA A 117 0.77 -31.44 -5.91
CA ALA A 117 0.28 -31.84 -7.23
C ALA A 117 -1.20 -31.44 -7.39
N MET A 118 -1.57 -30.93 -8.56
CA MET A 118 -2.88 -30.35 -8.80
C MET A 118 -3.39 -30.68 -10.21
N ASN A 119 -4.68 -31.00 -10.31
CA ASN A 119 -5.43 -30.95 -11.57
C ASN A 119 -6.60 -29.99 -11.45
N ILE A 120 -6.98 -29.34 -12.55
CA ILE A 120 -8.28 -28.66 -12.69
C ILE A 120 -9.09 -29.41 -13.74
N VAL A 121 -10.27 -29.89 -13.37
CA VAL A 121 -11.11 -30.77 -14.19
C VAL A 121 -12.48 -30.12 -14.40
N PRO A 122 -12.83 -29.69 -15.63
CA PRO A 122 -14.20 -29.27 -15.92
C PRO A 122 -15.13 -30.49 -15.86
N LYS A 123 -16.25 -30.38 -15.15
CA LYS A 123 -17.22 -31.48 -14.98
C LYS A 123 -18.14 -31.66 -16.17
N SER A 124 -18.20 -30.66 -17.05
CA SER A 124 -18.97 -30.65 -18.29
C SER A 124 -18.24 -29.80 -19.33
N ASN A 125 -18.71 -29.82 -20.57
CA ASN A 125 -18.18 -29.01 -21.67
C ASN A 125 -16.71 -29.27 -22.05
N ASP A 126 -16.09 -30.34 -21.54
CA ASP A 126 -14.75 -30.76 -21.97
C ASP A 126 -14.79 -31.08 -23.47
N ASN A 127 -14.06 -30.27 -24.23
CA ASN A 127 -13.95 -30.37 -25.69
C ASN A 127 -12.55 -30.81 -26.13
N GLY A 128 -11.66 -31.15 -25.19
CA GLY A 128 -10.26 -31.51 -25.44
C GLY A 128 -9.38 -30.38 -25.98
N ALA A 129 -9.90 -29.16 -26.11
CA ALA A 129 -9.21 -27.99 -26.62
C ALA A 129 -9.09 -26.93 -25.51
N ASN A 130 -9.83 -25.82 -25.59
CA ASN A 130 -9.77 -24.75 -24.58
C ASN A 130 -10.44 -25.15 -23.27
N CYS A 131 -11.58 -25.85 -23.32
CA CYS A 131 -12.23 -26.36 -22.11
C CYS A 131 -11.79 -27.82 -21.95
N ARG A 132 -10.82 -28.06 -21.08
CA ARG A 132 -10.24 -29.39 -20.83
C ARG A 132 -9.63 -29.52 -19.45
N THR A 133 -9.29 -30.74 -19.07
CA THR A 133 -8.49 -30.97 -17.87
C THR A 133 -7.07 -30.38 -18.00
N LEU A 134 -6.63 -29.66 -16.97
CA LEU A 134 -5.24 -29.20 -16.78
C LEU A 134 -4.55 -30.07 -15.72
N LYS A 135 -3.28 -30.42 -15.96
CA LYS A 135 -2.51 -31.30 -15.09
C LYS A 135 -1.17 -30.69 -14.69
N CYS A 136 -0.89 -30.71 -13.40
CA CYS A 136 0.44 -30.41 -12.88
C CYS A 136 0.82 -31.37 -11.74
N PRO A 137 1.47 -32.51 -12.06
CA PRO A 137 1.74 -33.58 -11.10
C PRO A 137 3.03 -33.40 -10.28
N SER A 138 3.96 -32.52 -10.68
CA SER A 138 5.28 -32.40 -10.03
C SER A 138 5.99 -31.07 -10.34
N ASP A 139 6.99 -30.68 -9.55
CA ASP A 139 7.91 -29.56 -9.85
C ASP A 139 8.84 -29.89 -11.05
N ASP A 140 8.25 -30.15 -12.21
CA ASP A 140 8.92 -30.44 -13.48
C ASP A 140 8.13 -29.78 -14.63
N PRO A 141 8.78 -28.95 -15.47
CA PRO A 141 8.09 -28.18 -16.50
C PRO A 141 7.54 -29.07 -17.63
N SER A 142 8.09 -30.25 -17.85
CA SER A 142 7.59 -31.18 -18.87
C SER A 142 6.35 -31.91 -18.38
N ALA A 143 6.35 -32.33 -17.10
CA ALA A 143 5.21 -32.97 -16.48
C ALA A 143 4.05 -32.00 -16.19
N CYS A 144 4.37 -30.74 -15.89
CA CYS A 144 3.41 -29.63 -15.70
C CYS A 144 3.31 -28.72 -16.93
N SER A 145 3.28 -29.29 -18.14
CA SER A 145 3.23 -28.49 -19.38
C SER A 145 1.97 -27.63 -19.55
N ASP A 146 0.92 -27.95 -18.79
CA ASP A 146 -0.36 -27.22 -18.75
C ASP A 146 -0.32 -25.97 -17.85
N ALA A 147 0.70 -25.84 -16.99
CA ALA A 147 0.80 -24.75 -16.04
C ALA A 147 1.68 -23.61 -16.56
N TYR A 148 1.41 -22.38 -16.11
CA TYR A 148 2.30 -21.23 -16.26
C TYR A 148 3.64 -21.50 -15.56
N HIS A 149 4.75 -21.32 -16.28
CA HIS A 149 6.11 -21.46 -15.74
C HIS A 149 6.82 -20.13 -15.49
N PHE A 150 6.42 -19.08 -16.21
CA PHE A 150 6.94 -17.72 -16.12
C PHE A 150 5.86 -16.71 -16.57
N PRO A 151 6.00 -15.40 -16.32
CA PRO A 151 4.90 -14.43 -16.52
C PRO A 151 4.29 -14.36 -17.92
N ASP A 152 5.09 -14.49 -18.97
CA ASP A 152 4.65 -14.41 -20.38
C ASP A 152 4.38 -15.79 -21.03
N ASP A 153 4.10 -16.81 -20.21
CA ASP A 153 3.86 -18.19 -20.66
C ASP A 153 2.37 -18.44 -20.93
N VAL A 154 1.84 -18.15 -22.12
CA VAL A 154 0.39 -18.21 -22.39
C VAL A 154 -0.21 -19.62 -22.17
N LYS A 155 -0.91 -19.83 -21.05
CA LYS A 155 -1.51 -21.11 -20.62
C LYS A 155 -2.95 -20.98 -20.10
N THR A 156 -3.61 -19.85 -20.29
CA THR A 156 -5.01 -19.67 -19.85
C THR A 156 -6.00 -20.42 -20.74
N HIS A 157 -7.00 -21.04 -20.11
CA HIS A 157 -8.04 -21.85 -20.71
C HIS A 157 -9.41 -21.28 -20.35
N ASP A 158 -10.45 -21.66 -21.09
CA ASP A 158 -11.81 -21.16 -20.87
C ASP A 158 -12.86 -22.23 -21.15
N CYS A 159 -13.97 -22.18 -20.41
CA CYS A 159 -15.13 -23.03 -20.61
C CYS A 159 -16.41 -22.20 -20.77
N PRO A 160 -17.47 -22.74 -21.39
CA PRO A 160 -18.78 -22.11 -21.41
C PRO A 160 -19.30 -21.77 -20.01
N ALA A 161 -20.13 -20.72 -19.91
CA ALA A 161 -20.76 -20.33 -18.66
C ALA A 161 -21.57 -21.47 -18.03
N GLY A 162 -21.51 -21.57 -16.70
CA GLY A 162 -22.17 -22.65 -15.94
C GLY A 162 -21.40 -23.97 -15.89
N THR A 163 -20.18 -24.04 -16.44
CA THR A 163 -19.29 -25.19 -16.24
C THR A 163 -18.83 -25.25 -14.79
N GLU A 164 -19.08 -26.36 -14.10
CA GLU A 164 -18.51 -26.62 -12.76
C GLU A 164 -17.11 -27.25 -12.88
N PHE A 165 -16.26 -27.06 -11.86
CA PHE A 165 -14.89 -27.59 -11.86
C PHE A 165 -14.59 -28.39 -10.59
N ASP A 166 -13.72 -29.39 -10.73
CA ASP A 166 -13.00 -30.00 -9.62
C ASP A 166 -11.53 -29.55 -9.64
N VAL A 167 -11.05 -28.96 -8.54
CA VAL A 167 -9.63 -28.75 -8.26
C VAL A 167 -9.16 -29.89 -7.37
N VAL A 168 -8.35 -30.79 -7.93
CA VAL A 168 -7.96 -32.05 -7.28
C VAL A 168 -6.52 -31.94 -6.78
N PHE A 169 -6.34 -31.92 -5.46
CA PHE A 169 -5.03 -32.00 -4.81
C PHE A 169 -4.57 -33.46 -4.73
N CYS A 170 -3.29 -33.71 -5.02
CA CYS A 170 -2.68 -35.04 -5.10
C CYS A 170 -3.48 -36.04 -5.97
N PRO A 171 -3.72 -35.75 -7.26
CA PRO A 171 -4.63 -36.52 -8.12
C PRO A 171 -4.27 -38.02 -8.24
N ASN A 172 -2.99 -38.37 -8.06
CA ASN A 172 -2.47 -39.75 -8.10
C ASN A 172 -2.36 -40.43 -6.72
N GLY A 173 -2.84 -39.80 -5.63
CA GLY A 173 -2.79 -40.35 -4.27
C GLY A 173 -1.41 -40.31 -3.60
N ASN A 174 -0.37 -39.87 -4.30
CA ASN A 174 0.98 -39.71 -3.74
C ASN A 174 1.21 -38.27 -3.25
N ALA A 175 1.67 -38.14 -2.02
CA ALA A 175 2.25 -36.92 -1.49
C ALA A 175 3.59 -36.68 -2.19
N VAL A 176 3.76 -35.54 -2.85
CA VAL A 176 5.10 -35.03 -3.10
C VAL A 176 5.56 -34.47 -1.76
N SER A 177 6.45 -35.18 -1.08
CA SER A 177 7.05 -34.71 0.17
C SER A 177 7.69 -33.35 -0.07
N ALA A 178 7.25 -32.33 0.66
CA ALA A 178 8.01 -31.10 0.82
C ALA A 178 9.39 -31.47 1.39
N SER A 179 10.43 -31.45 0.57
CA SER A 179 11.80 -31.45 1.05
C SER A 179 12.06 -30.09 1.70
N ASN A 180 11.70 -29.98 2.97
CA ASN A 180 12.30 -29.00 3.85
C ASN A 180 13.77 -29.41 4.00
N PRO A 181 14.78 -28.59 3.62
CA PRO A 181 16.13 -28.89 4.03
C PRO A 181 16.17 -28.78 5.56
N GLU A 182 16.35 -29.92 6.21
CA GLU A 182 16.71 -30.00 7.63
C GLU A 182 17.98 -29.15 7.85
N PRO A 183 18.04 -28.31 8.90
CA PRO A 183 19.25 -27.54 9.19
C PRO A 183 20.39 -28.51 9.50
N THR A 184 21.45 -28.47 8.68
CA THR A 184 22.73 -29.14 8.98
C THR A 184 23.17 -28.80 10.41
N PRO A 185 23.54 -29.79 11.24
CA PRO A 185 24.04 -29.50 12.58
C PRO A 185 25.36 -28.73 12.47
N VAL A 186 25.41 -27.57 13.13
CA VAL A 186 26.63 -26.79 13.32
C VAL A 186 27.66 -27.65 14.06
N PRO A 187 28.94 -27.69 13.65
CA PRO A 187 29.96 -28.44 14.39
C PRO A 187 30.12 -27.83 15.79
N THR A 188 29.89 -28.63 16.82
CA THR A 188 30.15 -28.28 18.22
C THR A 188 31.63 -27.97 18.41
N LEU A 189 31.98 -26.70 18.63
CA LEU A 189 33.30 -26.32 19.14
C LEU A 189 33.35 -26.64 20.64
N ALA A 190 34.44 -27.30 21.05
CA ALA A 190 34.70 -27.65 22.44
C ALA A 190 34.73 -26.40 23.35
N PRO A 191 34.27 -26.50 24.62
CA PRO A 191 34.31 -25.36 25.53
C PRO A 191 35.74 -25.01 25.92
N ALA A 192 36.08 -23.71 25.87
CA ALA A 192 37.29 -23.15 26.45
C ALA A 192 37.22 -23.15 28.00
N PRO A 193 38.37 -23.11 28.71
CA PRO A 193 38.41 -23.26 30.17
C PRO A 193 37.79 -22.07 30.89
N VAL A 194 37.00 -22.36 31.92
CA VAL A 194 36.31 -21.39 32.78
C VAL A 194 37.32 -20.63 33.66
N VAL A 195 37.32 -19.31 33.57
CA VAL A 195 37.95 -18.42 34.57
C VAL A 195 36.84 -17.72 35.35
N ASN A 196 36.80 -17.93 36.67
CA ASN A 196 35.82 -17.35 37.60
C ASN A 196 35.98 -15.83 37.74
N PRO A 197 34.88 -15.04 37.71
CA PRO A 197 34.83 -13.71 38.29
C PRO A 197 34.32 -13.72 39.75
N ALA A 198 34.83 -12.77 40.54
CA ALA A 198 34.55 -12.51 41.95
C ALA A 198 33.11 -11.99 42.22
N PRO A 199 32.60 -12.04 43.47
CA PRO A 199 31.18 -11.83 43.76
C PRO A 199 30.79 -10.34 43.80
N VAL A 200 29.66 -10.01 43.16
CA VAL A 200 29.01 -8.69 43.22
C VAL A 200 27.84 -8.72 44.20
N VAL A 201 27.80 -7.71 45.07
CA VAL A 201 26.85 -7.51 46.17
C VAL A 201 25.53 -6.92 45.65
N THR A 202 24.41 -7.45 46.11
CA THR A 202 23.03 -7.00 45.83
C THR A 202 22.61 -5.80 46.70
N PRO A 203 21.88 -4.81 46.15
CA PRO A 203 21.06 -3.89 46.94
C PRO A 203 19.58 -4.30 46.99
N ALA A 204 18.92 -3.93 48.09
CA ALA A 204 17.56 -4.29 48.52
C ALA A 204 16.42 -3.56 47.75
N PRO A 205 15.17 -4.06 47.80
CA PRO A 205 14.05 -3.54 47.01
C PRO A 205 13.36 -2.34 47.66
N VAL A 206 12.93 -1.38 46.83
CA VAL A 206 12.13 -0.21 47.23
C VAL A 206 10.66 -0.42 46.86
N ASN A 207 9.81 -0.14 47.84
CA ASN A 207 8.35 -0.26 47.84
C ASN A 207 7.70 0.89 47.04
N GLN A 208 6.71 0.62 46.18
CA GLN A 208 5.88 1.66 45.55
C GLN A 208 4.38 1.40 45.81
N SER A 209 3.72 2.43 46.33
CA SER A 209 2.30 2.49 46.66
C SER A 209 1.40 2.68 45.41
N PRO A 210 0.09 2.33 45.49
CA PRO A 210 -0.80 2.32 44.33
C PRO A 210 -1.39 3.71 44.01
N PRO A 211 -1.66 4.03 42.73
CA PRO A 211 -2.32 5.27 42.37
C PRO A 211 -3.85 5.18 42.44
N THR A 212 -4.40 6.30 42.89
CA THR A 212 -5.76 6.68 43.24
C THR A 212 -6.73 6.72 42.05
N GLN A 213 -7.99 6.30 42.27
CA GLN A 213 -9.13 6.51 41.38
C GLN A 213 -9.62 7.97 41.39
N ALA A 214 -10.06 8.49 40.24
CA ALA A 214 -11.15 9.47 40.07
C ALA A 214 -11.54 9.56 38.57
N PRO A 215 -12.70 10.13 38.21
CA PRO A 215 -14.03 9.57 38.34
C PRO A 215 -14.73 9.36 36.97
N ALA A 216 -15.81 8.58 36.98
CA ALA A 216 -16.73 8.45 35.85
C ALA A 216 -17.65 9.68 35.73
N SER A 217 -17.91 10.14 34.50
CA SER A 217 -19.13 10.88 34.17
C SER A 217 -19.45 10.82 32.67
N ASP A 218 -20.67 10.33 32.44
CA ASP A 218 -21.65 10.69 31.42
C ASP A 218 -21.46 10.25 29.95
N ALA A 219 -22.26 9.22 29.63
CA ALA A 219 -22.60 8.77 28.30
C ALA A 219 -23.34 9.86 27.50
N TYR A 220 -22.76 10.26 26.37
CA TYR A 220 -23.41 11.07 25.36
C TYR A 220 -24.31 10.19 24.46
N GLN A 221 -25.58 10.58 24.32
CA GLN A 221 -26.56 9.94 23.46
C GLN A 221 -26.47 10.52 22.03
N PRO A 222 -26.51 9.69 20.97
CA PRO A 222 -26.40 10.15 19.59
C PRO A 222 -27.66 10.92 19.16
N GLY A 223 -27.49 12.20 18.87
CA GLY A 223 -28.47 13.02 18.16
C GLY A 223 -28.47 12.69 16.66
N VAL A 224 -29.66 12.42 16.13
CA VAL A 224 -29.95 12.22 14.71
C VAL A 224 -29.44 13.43 13.91
N VAL A 225 -28.48 13.22 13.01
CA VAL A 225 -28.12 14.20 11.97
C VAL A 225 -28.47 13.61 10.62
N SER A 226 -29.37 14.32 9.96
CA SER A 226 -29.94 14.03 8.65
C SER A 226 -28.88 14.01 7.56
N SER A 227 -29.07 13.15 6.56
CA SER A 227 -28.32 13.10 5.29
C SER A 227 -28.14 14.50 4.69
N GLY A 228 -26.89 14.97 4.65
CA GLY A 228 -26.50 16.25 4.09
C GLY A 228 -25.57 16.07 2.90
N ASP A 229 -26.03 16.58 1.77
CA ASP A 229 -25.49 16.57 0.42
C ASP A 229 -24.03 17.05 0.31
N SER A 230 -23.26 16.45 -0.60
CA SER A 230 -21.95 16.95 -1.02
C SER A 230 -22.17 18.09 -2.01
N THR A 231 -22.05 19.34 -1.57
CA THR A 231 -22.06 20.49 -2.47
C THR A 231 -20.63 20.91 -2.80
N VAL A 232 -20.25 20.75 -4.07
CA VAL A 232 -19.16 21.52 -4.67
C VAL A 232 -19.68 22.96 -4.76
N ALA A 233 -19.21 23.83 -3.88
CA ALA A 233 -19.47 25.25 -3.98
C ALA A 233 -18.48 25.87 -4.97
N SER A 234 -18.95 26.15 -6.18
CA SER A 234 -18.33 27.13 -7.07
C SER A 234 -18.69 28.55 -6.60
N ASP A 235 -17.67 29.39 -6.48
CA ASP A 235 -17.65 30.84 -6.29
C ASP A 235 -18.27 31.43 -4.99
N ALA A 236 -17.41 31.70 -3.99
CA ALA A 236 -17.63 32.74 -2.97
C ALA A 236 -16.34 33.31 -2.33
N GLU A 237 -16.24 34.64 -2.36
CA GLU A 237 -15.42 35.64 -1.63
C GLU A 237 -13.92 35.44 -1.32
N VAL A 238 -13.13 36.29 -1.98
CA VAL A 238 -11.68 36.51 -1.81
C VAL A 238 -11.40 37.22 -0.48
N THR A 239 -10.88 36.48 0.50
CA THR A 239 -10.27 37.10 1.69
C THR A 239 -8.76 37.23 1.44
N ALA A 240 -8.24 38.45 1.38
CA ALA A 240 -6.81 38.69 1.23
C ALA A 240 -6.07 38.27 2.51
N VAL A 241 -5.11 37.36 2.37
CA VAL A 241 -4.25 36.93 3.46
C VAL A 241 -2.82 37.37 3.16
N SER A 242 -2.01 37.61 4.18
CA SER A 242 -0.56 37.86 4.04
C SER A 242 0.24 36.70 3.39
N SER A 243 -0.47 35.65 2.97
CA SER A 243 -0.01 34.41 2.35
C SER A 243 -0.72 34.16 1.01
N GLY A 244 -1.04 35.21 0.25
CA GLY A 244 -1.72 35.08 -1.05
C GLY A 244 -3.22 34.84 -0.95
N THR A 245 -3.85 34.63 -2.10
CA THR A 245 -5.29 34.37 -2.26
C THR A 245 -5.54 32.87 -2.38
N ILE A 246 -6.57 32.38 -1.68
CA ILE A 246 -7.06 30.99 -1.82
C ILE A 246 -7.72 30.84 -3.19
N LYS A 247 -7.24 29.88 -3.99
CA LYS A 247 -7.74 29.55 -5.32
C LYS A 247 -8.63 28.31 -5.35
N GLY A 248 -8.43 27.40 -4.40
CA GLY A 248 -9.17 26.15 -4.31
C GLY A 248 -8.96 25.48 -2.97
N THR A 249 -9.95 24.70 -2.52
CA THR A 249 -9.91 24.00 -1.24
C THR A 249 -10.48 22.59 -1.38
N TYR A 250 -9.98 21.68 -0.55
CA TYR A 250 -10.53 20.35 -0.37
C TYR A 250 -10.32 19.90 1.08
N SER A 251 -11.26 19.16 1.67
CA SER A 251 -11.15 18.76 3.08
C SER A 251 -11.78 17.42 3.42
N TYR A 252 -11.12 16.68 4.30
CA TYR A 252 -11.67 15.57 5.05
C TYR A 252 -11.99 15.99 6.48
N LYS A 253 -13.15 15.57 7.01
CA LYS A 253 -13.63 15.89 8.37
C LYS A 253 -14.22 14.66 9.05
N GLY A 254 -14.20 14.63 10.38
CA GLY A 254 -14.82 13.57 11.16
C GLY A 254 -14.25 12.20 10.77
N LYS A 255 -15.12 11.20 10.61
CA LYS A 255 -14.69 9.84 10.24
C LYS A 255 -13.82 9.79 8.97
N TYR A 256 -14.02 10.71 8.03
CA TYR A 256 -13.25 10.76 6.78
C TYR A 256 -11.89 11.41 6.94
N ALA A 257 -11.68 12.22 7.99
CA ALA A 257 -10.35 12.67 8.40
C ALA A 257 -9.57 11.57 9.13
N GLY A 258 -10.24 10.50 9.57
CA GLY A 258 -9.67 9.42 10.35
C GLY A 258 -10.24 9.29 11.76
N ASN A 259 -11.21 10.13 12.14
CA ASN A 259 -11.87 10.10 13.46
C ASN A 259 -12.84 8.92 13.61
N VAL A 260 -12.25 7.74 13.64
CA VAL A 260 -12.87 6.45 13.82
C VAL A 260 -11.77 5.49 14.22
N ALA A 261 -12.03 4.62 15.19
CA ALA A 261 -11.07 3.60 15.58
C ALA A 261 -10.79 2.68 14.39
N GLY A 262 -9.52 2.49 14.09
CA GLY A 262 -9.08 1.63 13.00
C GLY A 262 -7.78 0.95 13.34
N SER A 263 -7.34 0.09 12.43
CA SER A 263 -6.10 -0.65 12.60
C SER A 263 -5.38 -0.83 11.28
N TYR A 264 -4.06 -0.96 11.35
CA TYR A 264 -3.23 -1.32 10.22
C TYR A 264 -2.11 -2.28 10.67
N ASP A 265 -1.51 -3.00 9.74
CA ASP A 265 -0.45 -3.97 10.02
C ASP A 265 0.93 -3.32 9.86
N ARG A 266 1.48 -2.79 10.96
CA ARG A 266 2.79 -2.16 10.99
C ARG A 266 3.90 -3.17 10.68
N VAL A 267 4.77 -2.86 9.74
CA VAL A 267 5.98 -3.66 9.48
C VAL A 267 6.94 -3.52 10.66
N THR A 268 7.39 -4.63 11.22
CA THR A 268 8.35 -4.67 12.34
C THR A 268 9.67 -5.32 11.95
N SER A 269 9.69 -6.13 10.89
CA SER A 269 10.91 -6.71 10.34
C SER A 269 10.75 -6.96 8.84
N LEU A 270 11.78 -6.64 8.06
CA LEU A 270 11.83 -6.99 6.63
C LEU A 270 12.06 -8.49 6.42
N ASN A 271 12.72 -9.16 7.36
CA ASN A 271 12.92 -10.61 7.31
C ASN A 271 11.56 -11.32 7.42
N ASN A 272 11.20 -12.04 6.37
CA ASN A 272 9.88 -12.69 6.23
C ASN A 272 8.67 -11.74 6.32
N CYS A 273 8.88 -10.43 6.13
CA CYS A 273 7.88 -9.37 6.25
C CYS A 273 6.99 -9.50 7.50
N GLN A 274 7.60 -9.52 8.68
CA GLN A 274 6.83 -9.57 9.92
C GLN A 274 6.09 -8.25 10.13
N LYS A 275 4.82 -8.38 10.51
CA LYS A 275 3.96 -7.25 10.84
C LYS A 275 3.31 -7.45 12.20
N THR A 276 2.94 -6.35 12.83
CA THR A 276 2.16 -6.32 14.05
C THR A 276 0.96 -5.42 13.84
N LYS A 277 -0.23 -5.93 14.14
CA LYS A 277 -1.45 -5.13 14.10
C LYS A 277 -1.36 -4.01 15.13
N VAL A 278 -1.56 -2.77 14.68
CA VAL A 278 -1.61 -1.57 15.52
C VAL A 278 -3.00 -1.00 15.43
N ASN A 279 -3.58 -0.65 16.57
CA ASN A 279 -4.85 0.06 16.64
C ASN A 279 -4.56 1.55 16.83
N VAL A 280 -5.22 2.38 16.05
CA VAL A 280 -5.14 3.84 16.15
C VAL A 280 -6.56 4.38 16.34
N ASN A 281 -6.68 5.32 17.25
CA ASN A 281 -7.89 6.08 17.49
C ASN A 281 -7.50 7.54 17.70
N ASN A 282 -7.39 8.27 16.59
CA ASN A 282 -7.04 9.69 16.60
C ASN A 282 -7.92 10.41 15.56
N PRO A 283 -8.31 11.68 15.78
CA PRO A 283 -9.18 12.41 14.85
C PRO A 283 -8.66 12.57 13.42
N ILE A 284 -7.34 12.50 13.20
CA ILE A 284 -6.74 12.45 11.85
C ILE A 284 -6.17 11.07 11.48
N GLY A 285 -6.55 10.04 12.22
CA GLY A 285 -6.12 8.66 11.99
C GLY A 285 -4.59 8.48 12.00
N PRO A 286 -4.03 7.66 11.09
CA PRO A 286 -2.59 7.40 11.05
C PRO A 286 -1.74 8.64 10.74
N MET A 287 -2.33 9.70 10.17
CA MET A 287 -1.63 10.97 9.94
C MET A 287 -1.28 11.70 11.25
N SER A 288 -1.67 11.20 12.42
CA SER A 288 -1.19 11.70 13.72
C SER A 288 0.23 11.26 14.07
N GLU A 289 0.73 10.20 13.43
CA GLU A 289 2.09 9.68 13.60
C GLU A 289 3.10 10.50 12.76
N GLY A 290 4.33 9.99 12.64
CA GLY A 290 5.35 10.56 11.77
C GLY A 290 4.92 10.44 10.31
N VAL A 291 5.08 11.52 9.53
CA VAL A 291 4.72 11.52 8.11
C VAL A 291 5.89 11.96 7.23
N SER A 292 5.89 11.44 6.00
CA SER A 292 6.78 11.79 4.89
C SER A 292 5.93 12.31 3.74
N MET A 293 6.35 13.41 3.10
CA MET A 293 5.75 13.83 1.82
C MET A 293 6.56 13.24 0.68
N VAL A 294 5.89 12.82 -0.39
CA VAL A 294 6.47 12.19 -1.57
C VAL A 294 6.08 12.98 -2.80
N PHE A 295 7.03 13.08 -3.73
CA PHE A 295 6.90 13.84 -4.97
C PHE A 295 7.26 12.94 -6.15
N ARG A 296 6.46 12.99 -7.22
CA ARG A 296 6.71 12.30 -8.49
C ARG A 296 6.74 13.26 -9.66
N GLY A 297 7.74 13.09 -10.52
CA GLY A 297 7.89 13.86 -11.75
C GLY A 297 6.89 13.50 -12.86
N PRO A 298 6.74 14.34 -13.90
CA PRO A 298 7.52 15.58 -14.12
C PRO A 298 7.10 16.74 -13.21
N MET A 299 8.03 17.26 -12.41
CA MET A 299 7.73 18.28 -11.41
C MET A 299 8.93 19.20 -11.16
N ASN A 300 8.66 20.50 -11.01
CA ASN A 300 9.60 21.45 -10.41
C ASN A 300 9.12 21.77 -8.99
N ILE A 301 9.99 21.56 -8.00
CA ILE A 301 9.79 21.89 -6.59
C ILE A 301 10.65 23.11 -6.30
N HIS A 302 10.01 24.25 -6.04
CA HIS A 302 10.71 25.50 -5.77
C HIS A 302 10.97 25.67 -4.28
N ASN A 303 9.97 25.39 -3.45
CA ASN A 303 10.08 25.54 -2.01
C ASN A 303 9.23 24.51 -1.26
N VAL A 304 9.71 24.13 -0.08
CA VAL A 304 8.94 23.39 0.92
C VAL A 304 9.15 24.05 2.28
N ALA A 305 8.08 24.18 3.07
CA ALA A 305 8.15 24.56 4.48
C ALA A 305 7.23 23.67 5.31
N VAL A 306 7.74 23.19 6.45
CA VAL A 306 6.99 22.37 7.40
C VAL A 306 6.88 23.13 8.71
N PHE A 307 5.65 23.23 9.24
CA PHE A 307 5.35 23.86 10.51
C PHE A 307 4.69 22.87 11.45
N GLN A 308 5.11 22.89 12.71
CA GLN A 308 4.48 22.14 13.79
C GLN A 308 4.07 23.10 14.90
N GLN A 309 2.99 22.76 15.60
CA GLN A 309 2.52 23.54 16.73
C GLN A 309 3.11 23.00 18.04
N THR A 310 3.68 23.89 18.84
CA THR A 310 4.09 23.59 20.22
C THR A 310 3.63 24.74 21.10
N ASN A 311 2.95 24.44 22.21
CA ASN A 311 2.41 25.46 23.14
C ASN A 311 1.61 26.56 22.40
N ASN A 312 0.70 26.15 21.50
CA ASN A 312 -0.14 27.05 20.67
C ASN A 312 0.63 28.02 19.76
N LYS A 313 1.92 27.75 19.48
CA LYS A 313 2.75 28.51 18.55
C LYS A 313 3.16 27.63 17.38
N TRP A 314 2.83 28.07 16.16
CA TRP A 314 3.30 27.46 14.93
C TRP A 314 4.70 27.94 14.59
N SER A 315 5.66 27.02 14.52
CA SER A 315 7.05 27.31 14.17
C SER A 315 7.47 26.49 12.96
N ARG A 316 8.25 27.09 12.05
CA ARG A 316 8.86 26.37 10.93
C ARG A 316 9.95 25.46 11.47
N VAL A 317 9.79 24.15 11.26
CA VAL A 317 10.71 23.12 11.75
C VAL A 317 11.62 22.56 10.67
N SER A 318 11.22 22.70 9.40
CA SER A 318 12.01 22.27 8.24
C SER A 318 11.72 23.14 7.02
N SER A 319 12.69 23.29 6.12
CA SER A 319 12.48 23.97 4.85
C SER A 319 13.44 23.55 3.75
N PHE A 320 13.02 23.74 2.51
CA PHE A 320 13.82 23.60 1.29
C PHE A 320 13.56 24.81 0.39
N ALA A 321 14.62 25.32 -0.23
CA ALA A 321 14.54 26.29 -1.31
C ALA A 321 15.45 25.85 -2.47
N GLN A 322 14.91 25.79 -3.68
CA GLN A 322 15.67 25.46 -4.88
C GLN A 322 16.83 26.46 -5.07
N GLY A 323 18.05 25.93 -5.20
CA GLY A 323 19.27 26.75 -5.31
C GLY A 323 19.65 27.49 -4.01
N GLY A 324 18.91 27.26 -2.92
CA GLY A 324 19.14 27.85 -1.60
C GLY A 324 19.44 26.79 -0.54
N ASN A 325 19.13 27.12 0.71
CA ASN A 325 19.40 26.26 1.86
C ASN A 325 18.29 25.21 2.07
N THR A 326 18.71 24.05 2.58
CA THR A 326 17.84 23.02 3.13
C THR A 326 18.05 22.98 4.65
N GLU A 327 16.98 23.22 5.42
CA GLU A 327 17.00 23.23 6.90
C GLU A 327 16.23 22.02 7.42
N ASN A 328 16.87 21.17 8.23
CA ASN A 328 16.27 20.00 8.90
C ASN A 328 15.40 19.14 7.97
N MET A 329 15.91 18.85 6.77
CA MET A 329 15.21 18.03 5.79
C MET A 329 16.24 17.26 4.96
N VAL A 330 15.93 15.98 4.68
CA VAL A 330 16.69 15.16 3.74
C VAL A 330 15.77 14.68 2.63
N PHE A 331 16.29 14.66 1.40
CA PHE A 331 15.63 14.03 0.27
C PHE A 331 16.13 12.59 0.15
N MET A 332 15.17 11.67 0.09
CA MET A 332 15.40 10.25 -0.01
C MET A 332 14.72 9.70 -1.27
N ASN A 333 15.10 8.49 -1.67
CA ASN A 333 14.39 7.73 -2.70
C ASN A 333 14.33 6.25 -2.34
N ASN A 334 13.46 5.51 -3.02
CA ASN A 334 13.24 4.08 -2.82
C ASN A 334 14.21 3.19 -3.64
N LYS A 335 15.45 3.67 -3.87
CA LYS A 335 16.43 3.02 -4.77
C LYS A 335 17.54 2.24 -4.07
N ASN A 336 17.58 2.22 -2.74
CA ASN A 336 18.56 1.44 -1.97
C ASN A 336 18.06 0.00 -1.75
N ILE A 337 17.73 -0.68 -2.84
CA ILE A 337 17.04 -1.96 -2.80
C ILE A 337 17.99 -3.09 -2.35
N ASP A 338 17.61 -3.80 -1.28
CA ASP A 338 18.24 -5.07 -0.96
C ASP A 338 17.71 -6.19 -1.88
N TYR A 339 18.49 -6.52 -2.91
CA TYR A 339 18.20 -7.61 -3.84
C TYR A 339 18.62 -9.00 -3.32
N SER A 340 19.20 -9.10 -2.14
CA SER A 340 19.61 -10.41 -1.58
C SER A 340 18.44 -11.25 -1.10
N GLY A 341 17.27 -10.64 -0.90
CA GLY A 341 16.08 -11.29 -0.32
C GLY A 341 16.21 -11.57 1.18
N GLN A 342 17.27 -11.07 1.83
CA GLN A 342 17.58 -11.32 3.24
C GLN A 342 17.23 -10.14 4.15
N GLY A 343 16.49 -9.14 3.66
CA GLY A 343 15.99 -8.02 4.45
C GLY A 343 17.06 -7.27 5.25
N LYS A 344 18.29 -7.20 4.74
CA LYS A 344 19.47 -6.65 5.45
C LYS A 344 19.33 -5.17 5.73
N HIS A 345 18.68 -4.44 4.84
CA HIS A 345 18.40 -3.02 4.99
C HIS A 345 17.11 -2.62 4.29
N GLY A 346 16.52 -1.53 4.76
CA GLY A 346 15.40 -0.86 4.14
C GLY A 346 15.76 -0.28 2.77
N PRO A 347 14.74 0.08 1.99
CA PRO A 347 14.95 0.51 0.62
C PRO A 347 15.23 2.00 0.46
N GLN A 348 15.17 2.75 1.57
CA GLN A 348 15.52 4.16 1.60
C GLN A 348 17.01 4.34 1.30
N GLY A 349 17.28 5.16 0.29
CA GLY A 349 18.59 5.72 0.00
C GLY A 349 18.53 7.24 0.03
N LEU A 350 19.66 7.86 0.39
CA LEU A 350 19.81 9.30 0.18
C LEU A 350 19.66 9.59 -1.31
N ALA A 351 18.82 10.54 -1.68
CA ALA A 351 18.62 10.87 -3.08
C ALA A 351 19.84 11.61 -3.65
N SER A 352 20.23 11.29 -4.89
CA SER A 352 21.10 12.17 -5.68
C SER A 352 20.43 13.52 -5.95
N THR A 353 21.21 14.53 -6.37
CA THR A 353 20.70 15.86 -6.74
C THR A 353 19.48 15.85 -7.69
N ASP A 354 19.34 14.84 -8.55
CA ASP A 354 18.22 14.65 -9.48
C ASP A 354 17.18 13.61 -9.03
N GLY A 355 17.38 12.96 -7.88
CA GLY A 355 16.51 11.91 -7.36
C GLY A 355 16.62 10.55 -8.06
N LEU A 356 17.46 10.40 -9.09
CA LEU A 356 17.49 9.21 -9.95
C LEU A 356 18.36 8.06 -9.42
N SER A 357 19.21 8.31 -8.43
CA SER A 357 20.13 7.33 -7.87
C SER A 357 20.32 7.49 -6.36
N VAL A 358 20.96 6.51 -5.73
CA VAL A 358 21.35 6.59 -4.31
C VAL A 358 22.68 7.32 -4.19
N ALA A 359 22.71 8.36 -3.37
CA ALA A 359 23.91 9.10 -3.00
C ALA A 359 24.58 8.47 -1.76
N SER A 360 25.90 8.61 -1.64
CA SER A 360 26.67 8.11 -0.49
C SER A 360 26.64 9.06 0.72
N LYS A 361 26.16 10.30 0.52
CA LYS A 361 26.00 11.34 1.53
C LYS A 361 24.84 12.24 1.13
N VAL A 362 24.38 13.08 2.06
CA VAL A 362 23.33 14.08 1.77
C VAL A 362 23.82 15.01 0.66
N GLU A 363 23.06 15.07 -0.42
CA GLU A 363 23.27 16.00 -1.54
C GLU A 363 22.18 17.08 -1.53
N GLN A 364 22.51 18.25 -2.08
CA GLN A 364 21.50 19.27 -2.30
C GLN A 364 20.60 18.84 -3.47
N PHE A 365 19.31 18.72 -3.20
CA PHE A 365 18.32 18.40 -4.24
C PHE A 365 18.13 19.57 -5.20
N SER A 366 18.02 19.29 -6.49
CA SER A 366 17.92 20.30 -7.56
C SER A 366 16.56 20.99 -7.64
N GLY A 367 15.53 20.41 -7.01
CA GLY A 367 14.16 20.87 -7.18
C GLY A 367 13.53 20.43 -8.50
N LYS A 368 14.10 19.48 -9.24
CA LYS A 368 13.54 18.99 -10.50
C LYS A 368 13.45 17.48 -10.52
N LEU A 369 12.26 16.97 -10.82
CA LEU A 369 11.97 15.57 -11.06
C LEU A 369 11.57 15.38 -12.51
N ILE A 370 12.25 14.49 -13.22
CA ILE A 370 11.95 14.17 -14.60
C ILE A 370 10.78 13.19 -14.71
N GLU A 371 10.20 13.10 -15.91
CA GLU A 371 9.26 12.03 -16.24
C GLU A 371 9.97 10.67 -16.36
N ALA A 372 9.18 9.60 -16.45
CA ALA A 372 9.60 8.26 -16.76
C ALA A 372 10.43 8.21 -18.05
N LYS A 373 11.53 7.45 -18.02
CA LYS A 373 12.34 7.20 -19.22
C LYS A 373 11.70 6.18 -20.17
N GLU A 374 10.99 5.20 -19.61
CA GLU A 374 10.45 4.04 -20.33
C GLU A 374 9.17 3.55 -19.62
N SER A 375 8.09 4.31 -19.74
CA SER A 375 6.83 4.05 -19.01
C SER A 375 6.17 2.70 -19.34
N ALA A 376 6.48 2.12 -20.49
CA ALA A 376 6.04 0.78 -20.88
C ALA A 376 6.71 -0.34 -20.06
N ASN A 377 7.88 -0.07 -19.47
CA ASN A 377 8.58 -1.01 -18.61
C ASN A 377 7.96 -0.97 -17.22
N ILE A 378 6.84 -1.68 -17.02
CA ILE A 378 6.10 -1.72 -15.75
C ILE A 378 6.94 -2.21 -14.54
N TYR A 379 8.12 -2.79 -14.78
CA TYR A 379 9.06 -3.25 -13.76
C TYR A 379 10.22 -2.28 -13.49
N GLY A 380 10.33 -1.19 -14.26
CA GLY A 380 11.44 -0.26 -14.17
C GLY A 380 11.47 0.58 -12.88
N GLY A 381 10.34 0.69 -12.19
CA GLY A 381 10.19 1.50 -10.97
C GLY A 381 10.42 3.01 -11.20
N PRO A 382 10.70 3.76 -10.13
CA PRO A 382 10.82 5.22 -10.20
C PRO A 382 11.93 5.72 -11.12
N GLY A 383 11.59 6.67 -11.99
CA GLY A 383 12.47 7.25 -13.01
C GLY A 383 12.59 6.44 -14.30
N ILE A 384 12.08 5.20 -14.33
CA ILE A 384 12.04 4.35 -15.53
C ILE A 384 10.58 4.11 -15.94
N ALA A 385 9.78 3.44 -15.12
CA ALA A 385 8.38 3.12 -15.35
C ALA A 385 7.47 4.32 -14.99
N SER A 386 7.76 4.93 -13.85
CA SER A 386 7.11 6.13 -13.37
C SER A 386 8.08 7.31 -13.41
N GLY A 387 7.58 8.52 -13.13
CA GLY A 387 8.44 9.70 -12.96
C GLY A 387 9.54 9.47 -11.92
N ALA A 388 10.55 10.33 -11.91
CA ALA A 388 11.50 10.36 -10.80
C ALA A 388 10.73 10.62 -9.50
N GLU A 389 10.99 9.83 -8.46
CA GLU A 389 10.28 9.94 -7.18
C GLU A 389 11.27 10.15 -6.05
N VAL A 390 10.96 11.12 -5.20
CA VAL A 390 11.68 11.40 -3.96
C VAL A 390 10.71 11.61 -2.82
N ASN A 391 11.12 11.27 -1.62
CA ASN A 391 10.39 11.57 -0.39
C ASN A 391 11.24 12.45 0.54
N ILE A 392 10.58 13.21 1.40
CA ILE A 392 11.23 14.09 2.37
C ILE A 392 10.99 13.62 3.80
N LEU A 393 12.05 13.61 4.60
CA LEU A 393 12.06 13.30 6.03
C LEU A 393 12.84 14.40 6.78
N THR A 394 12.82 14.41 8.11
CA THR A 394 13.62 15.35 8.90
C THR A 394 15.12 15.06 8.76
N GLY A 395 15.97 15.97 9.26
CA GLY A 395 17.41 15.72 9.35
C GLY A 395 17.80 14.68 10.43
N ASP A 396 16.84 14.22 11.23
CA ASP A 396 17.10 13.32 12.36
C ASP A 396 16.98 11.86 11.92
N LYS A 397 18.05 11.09 12.14
CA LYS A 397 18.02 9.64 11.92
C LYS A 397 17.09 8.92 12.90
N CYS A 398 16.54 7.80 12.47
CA CYS A 398 15.73 6.92 13.31
C CYS A 398 16.52 6.36 14.49
N ASN A 399 17.73 5.85 14.27
CA ASN A 399 18.58 5.23 15.30
C ASN A 399 17.81 4.19 16.15
N GLY A 400 16.95 3.39 15.52
CA GLY A 400 16.09 2.40 16.19
C GLY A 400 14.91 2.98 17.00
N GLN A 401 14.63 4.28 16.90
CA GLN A 401 13.55 4.96 17.63
C GLN A 401 12.28 5.21 16.81
N CYS A 402 12.33 4.99 15.49
CA CYS A 402 11.15 5.14 14.64
C CYS A 402 10.12 4.05 14.92
N LEU A 403 8.85 4.35 14.65
CA LEU A 403 7.79 3.36 14.74
C LEU A 403 7.96 2.33 13.62
N GLY A 404 7.80 1.04 13.97
CA GLY A 404 7.95 -0.03 13.00
C GLY A 404 9.40 -0.34 12.66
N TYR A 405 9.63 -0.92 11.48
CA TYR A 405 10.97 -1.19 10.97
C TYR A 405 11.70 0.13 10.65
N SER A 406 12.94 0.24 11.10
CA SER A 406 13.89 1.24 10.60
C SER A 406 15.31 0.65 10.61
N GLY A 407 16.06 0.92 9.56
CA GLY A 407 17.48 0.61 9.41
C GLY A 407 18.38 1.84 9.48
N ASP A 408 19.64 1.66 9.11
CA ASP A 408 20.70 2.67 9.28
C ASP A 408 20.53 3.92 8.40
N ASN A 409 19.78 3.79 7.31
CA ASN A 409 19.50 4.84 6.32
C ASN A 409 18.14 5.51 6.50
N ASP A 410 17.42 5.21 7.58
CA ASP A 410 16.09 5.75 7.83
C ASP A 410 16.10 6.99 8.73
N TYR A 411 15.25 7.94 8.38
CA TYR A 411 15.09 9.24 9.03
C TYR A 411 13.66 9.41 9.56
N LYS A 412 13.50 10.25 10.58
CA LYS A 412 12.20 10.49 11.21
C LYS A 412 11.31 11.32 10.30
N GLY A 413 10.02 11.02 10.28
CA GLY A 413 9.00 11.92 9.75
C GLY A 413 8.60 12.99 10.75
N TRP A 414 7.78 13.94 10.32
CA TRP A 414 7.21 14.95 11.21
C TRP A 414 6.00 14.37 11.95
N SER A 415 6.09 14.24 13.27
CA SER A 415 5.06 13.62 14.12
C SER A 415 4.08 14.62 14.74
N GLY A 416 3.05 14.12 15.42
CA GLY A 416 2.10 14.91 16.20
C GLY A 416 0.83 15.30 15.44
N GLY A 417 -0.25 15.60 16.15
CA GLY A 417 -1.58 15.78 15.57
C GLY A 417 -1.84 17.10 14.84
N LYS A 418 -0.93 18.08 14.95
CA LYS A 418 -1.05 19.40 14.32
C LYS A 418 0.18 19.73 13.49
N LYS A 419 0.02 19.67 12.17
CA LYS A 419 1.10 19.85 11.18
C LYS A 419 0.61 20.67 10.00
N ILE A 420 1.52 21.47 9.42
CA ILE A 420 1.25 22.20 8.17
C ILE A 420 2.43 22.00 7.23
N PHE A 421 2.14 21.57 6.01
CA PHE A 421 3.10 21.48 4.92
C PHE A 421 2.72 22.49 3.84
N VAL A 422 3.68 23.31 3.44
CA VAL A 422 3.53 24.30 2.36
C VAL A 422 4.52 23.96 1.26
N THR A 423 4.03 23.76 0.04
CA THR A 423 4.87 23.44 -1.12
C THR A 423 4.60 24.42 -2.25
N LYS A 424 5.65 24.90 -2.92
CA LYS A 424 5.55 25.68 -4.16
C LYS A 424 6.06 24.82 -5.31
N VAL A 425 5.15 24.41 -6.18
CA VAL A 425 5.44 23.42 -7.22
C VAL A 425 4.87 23.82 -8.57
N GLN A 426 5.48 23.29 -9.63
CA GLN A 426 4.93 23.26 -10.98
C GLN A 426 4.90 21.82 -11.45
N MET A 427 3.80 21.43 -12.12
CA MET A 427 3.59 20.10 -12.70
C MET A 427 3.53 20.24 -14.23
N PRO A 428 4.66 20.47 -14.93
CA PRO A 428 4.67 20.67 -16.38
C PRO A 428 4.13 19.46 -17.13
N GLN A 429 3.53 19.67 -18.30
CA GLN A 429 3.07 18.57 -19.16
C GLN A 429 4.24 17.66 -19.56
N GLY A 430 4.02 16.37 -19.42
CA GLY A 430 4.91 15.33 -19.91
C GLY A 430 4.33 14.60 -21.12
N THR A 431 4.99 13.52 -21.49
CA THR A 431 4.67 12.59 -22.57
C THR A 431 3.97 11.35 -22.03
N SER A 432 4.67 10.52 -21.25
CA SER A 432 4.15 9.28 -20.67
C SER A 432 4.94 8.90 -19.41
N PRO A 433 4.29 8.55 -18.28
CA PRO A 433 2.84 8.43 -18.12
C PRO A 433 2.12 9.78 -17.95
N ASN A 434 2.85 10.90 -17.82
CA ASN A 434 2.30 12.23 -17.58
C ASN A 434 1.47 12.33 -16.29
N GLN A 435 2.02 11.74 -15.22
CA GLN A 435 1.36 11.58 -13.91
C GLN A 435 2.17 12.17 -12.76
N PRO A 436 2.50 13.48 -12.73
CA PRO A 436 3.13 14.04 -11.55
C PRO A 436 2.18 13.98 -10.35
N ALA A 437 2.75 13.84 -9.16
CA ALA A 437 1.97 13.66 -7.95
C ALA A 437 2.67 14.20 -6.70
N ILE A 438 1.86 14.67 -5.75
CA ILE A 438 2.25 14.91 -4.37
C ILE A 438 1.32 14.09 -3.49
N TRP A 439 1.89 13.21 -2.68
CA TRP A 439 1.16 12.47 -1.67
C TRP A 439 1.95 12.43 -0.37
N MET A 440 1.30 11.96 0.68
CA MET A 440 1.88 11.84 2.01
C MET A 440 1.66 10.44 2.54
N LEU A 441 2.69 9.90 3.15
CA LEU A 441 2.70 8.59 3.77
C LEU A 441 3.07 8.73 5.23
N ASN A 442 2.65 7.78 6.05
CA ASN A 442 3.28 7.56 7.34
C ASN A 442 4.75 7.17 7.13
N ASP A 443 5.66 7.72 7.93
CA ASP A 443 7.11 7.59 7.71
C ASP A 443 7.61 6.14 7.77
N GLN A 444 6.99 5.32 8.62
CA GLN A 444 7.27 3.89 8.70
C GLN A 444 7.02 3.13 7.38
N VAL A 445 6.15 3.68 6.51
CA VAL A 445 5.94 3.13 5.17
C VAL A 445 7.26 3.23 4.45
N VAL A 446 7.78 4.44 4.22
CA VAL A 446 8.97 4.66 3.41
C VAL A 446 10.20 3.89 3.91
N HIS A 447 10.32 3.63 5.22
CA HIS A 447 11.39 2.79 5.82
C HIS A 447 11.33 1.32 5.42
N SER A 448 10.15 0.79 5.13
CA SER A 448 9.93 -0.61 4.78
C SER A 448 9.57 -0.83 3.31
N ASN A 449 8.91 0.15 2.66
CA ASN A 449 8.69 0.28 1.21
C ASN A 449 8.03 1.63 0.84
N GLN A 450 7.83 1.95 -0.43
CA GLN A 450 7.18 3.21 -0.82
C GLN A 450 5.65 3.20 -0.83
N TYR A 451 4.99 2.03 -0.90
CA TYR A 451 3.53 1.95 -1.00
C TYR A 451 2.99 0.89 -0.05
N GLY A 452 1.84 1.14 0.59
CA GLY A 452 1.18 0.24 1.55
C GLY A 452 1.99 -0.02 2.83
N CYS A 453 1.36 -0.61 3.87
CA CYS A 453 2.13 -1.14 5.02
C CYS A 453 2.85 -2.44 4.62
N ASN A 454 3.82 -2.42 3.71
CA ASN A 454 4.34 -3.67 3.15
C ASN A 454 5.86 -3.73 3.03
N CYS A 455 6.33 -4.96 2.87
CA CYS A 455 7.71 -5.31 2.55
C CYS A 455 7.76 -5.86 1.11
N ARG A 456 7.24 -5.04 0.17
CA ARG A 456 7.51 -5.08 -1.28
C ARG A 456 6.68 -5.98 -2.21
N GLY A 457 5.35 -5.94 -2.07
CA GLY A 457 4.37 -6.28 -3.12
C GLY A 457 3.31 -5.18 -3.28
N MET A 458 2.44 -5.24 -4.30
CA MET A 458 1.23 -4.40 -4.34
C MET A 458 0.36 -4.75 -3.12
N GLY A 459 0.12 -3.78 -2.24
CA GLY A 459 -0.73 -3.96 -1.07
C GLY A 459 -2.21 -3.88 -1.46
N ALA A 460 -3.10 -4.35 -0.59
CA ALA A 460 -4.52 -4.01 -0.70
C ALA A 460 -4.70 -2.47 -0.69
N ALA A 461 -5.81 -1.97 -1.22
CA ALA A 461 -6.21 -0.58 -1.00
C ALA A 461 -6.31 -0.35 0.52
N GLY A 462 -5.62 0.67 1.04
CA GLY A 462 -5.50 0.93 2.48
C GLY A 462 -4.20 0.43 3.12
N GLY A 463 -3.78 1.09 4.20
CA GLY A 463 -2.56 0.80 4.93
C GLY A 463 -2.27 1.81 6.04
N CYS A 464 -0.99 2.08 6.27
CA CYS A 464 -0.46 2.88 7.38
C CYS A 464 -0.83 4.37 7.26
N GLY A 465 -1.67 4.72 6.27
CA GLY A 465 -2.07 6.06 5.87
C GLY A 465 -1.35 6.49 4.59
N GLU A 466 -2.12 6.80 3.55
CA GLU A 466 -1.70 7.44 2.30
C GLU A 466 -2.70 8.54 1.96
N LEU A 467 -2.23 9.78 1.90
CA LEU A 467 -2.99 10.97 1.56
C LEU A 467 -2.45 11.55 0.26
N ASP A 468 -3.19 11.39 -0.82
CA ASP A 468 -2.94 12.12 -2.06
C ASP A 468 -3.37 13.56 -1.89
N ILE A 469 -2.45 14.48 -2.17
CA ILE A 469 -2.66 15.92 -1.99
C ILE A 469 -2.98 16.55 -3.34
N ALA A 470 -2.16 16.25 -4.33
CA ALA A 470 -2.31 16.72 -5.69
C ALA A 470 -1.73 15.68 -6.65
N GLU A 471 -2.56 14.74 -7.08
CA GLU A 471 -2.18 13.69 -8.01
C GLU A 471 -2.86 13.85 -9.38
N VAL A 472 -2.07 13.76 -10.45
CA VAL A 472 -2.60 13.61 -11.81
C VAL A 472 -2.84 12.11 -12.09
N ILE A 473 -4.10 11.70 -12.06
CA ILE A 473 -4.54 10.31 -12.25
C ILE A 473 -5.01 10.02 -13.69
N GLU A 474 -5.08 8.74 -14.05
CA GLU A 474 -5.42 8.26 -15.41
C GLU A 474 -6.88 8.26 -15.79
N THR A 475 -7.74 8.39 -14.80
CA THR A 475 -9.18 8.55 -15.02
C THR A 475 -9.50 9.89 -15.70
N ASN A 476 -8.63 10.90 -15.59
CA ASN A 476 -8.69 12.11 -16.39
C ASN A 476 -7.72 12.03 -17.59
N ALA A 477 -8.24 11.65 -18.75
CA ALA A 477 -7.45 11.54 -19.98
C ALA A 477 -6.74 12.84 -20.40
N ALA A 478 -7.26 14.02 -20.02
CA ALA A 478 -6.65 15.31 -20.35
C ALA A 478 -5.43 15.64 -19.47
N ARG A 479 -5.26 14.96 -18.32
CA ARG A 479 -4.11 15.14 -17.40
C ARG A 479 -3.91 16.60 -16.98
N ASP A 480 -4.98 17.36 -16.87
CA ASP A 480 -5.00 18.81 -16.65
C ASP A 480 -5.59 19.21 -15.28
N ARG A 481 -5.90 18.22 -14.45
CA ARG A 481 -6.44 18.37 -13.09
C ARG A 481 -5.63 17.55 -12.10
N VAL A 482 -5.72 17.93 -10.83
CA VAL A 482 -5.16 17.18 -9.70
C VAL A 482 -6.28 16.67 -8.80
N SER A 483 -6.07 15.48 -8.24
CA SER A 483 -6.98 14.77 -7.35
C SER A 483 -6.41 14.64 -5.94
N ALA A 484 -7.29 14.37 -4.98
CA ALA A 484 -6.97 14.06 -3.59
C ALA A 484 -7.77 12.84 -3.13
N HIS A 485 -7.10 11.94 -2.44
CA HIS A 485 -7.68 10.75 -1.84
C HIS A 485 -7.00 10.49 -0.50
N TYR A 486 -7.74 9.91 0.44
CA TYR A 486 -7.16 9.49 1.71
C TYR A 486 -7.50 8.03 1.97
N TYR A 487 -6.47 7.19 1.82
CA TYR A 487 -6.51 5.76 2.09
C TYR A 487 -5.87 5.50 3.45
N PHE A 488 -6.64 4.98 4.40
CA PHE A 488 -6.15 4.78 5.75
C PHE A 488 -6.69 3.49 6.38
N TYR A 489 -6.04 3.05 7.45
CA TYR A 489 -6.31 1.78 8.15
C TYR A 489 -6.19 0.56 7.23
N ASP A 490 -7.22 -0.27 7.17
CA ASP A 490 -7.28 -1.47 6.33
C ASP A 490 -8.00 -1.21 5.00
N GLY A 491 -8.30 0.06 4.68
CA GLY A 491 -8.98 0.45 3.45
C GLY A 491 -10.47 0.16 3.43
N THR A 492 -11.07 -0.23 4.57
CA THR A 492 -12.52 -0.46 4.68
C THR A 492 -13.34 0.84 4.64
N LEU A 493 -12.70 1.98 4.91
CA LEU A 493 -13.31 3.30 4.85
C LEU A 493 -12.91 4.01 3.57
N ASN A 494 -13.88 4.18 2.68
CA ASN A 494 -13.73 5.01 1.50
C ASN A 494 -13.99 6.47 1.89
N ALA A 495 -12.94 7.26 2.02
CA ALA A 495 -13.07 8.71 2.06
C ALA A 495 -13.72 9.19 0.74
N PRO A 496 -14.51 10.27 0.75
CA PRO A 496 -15.10 10.79 -0.48
C PRO A 496 -13.99 11.07 -1.50
N ASN A 497 -14.23 10.73 -2.77
CA ASN A 497 -13.26 10.99 -3.83
C ASN A 497 -13.07 12.50 -4.00
N GLY A 498 -11.82 12.95 -4.04
CA GLY A 498 -11.44 14.32 -4.39
C GLY A 498 -10.98 14.41 -5.85
N ASP A 499 -11.59 13.62 -6.73
CA ASP A 499 -11.25 13.56 -8.14
C ASP A 499 -11.31 14.95 -8.77
N ASN A 500 -10.19 15.38 -9.34
CA ASN A 500 -10.06 16.64 -10.08
C ASN A 500 -10.41 17.90 -9.27
N TRP A 501 -10.13 17.95 -7.97
CA TRP A 501 -10.44 19.10 -7.10
C TRP A 501 -9.75 20.42 -7.53
N GLY A 502 -8.58 20.34 -8.17
CA GLY A 502 -7.79 21.50 -8.59
C GLY A 502 -7.32 21.43 -10.03
N ALA A 503 -6.95 22.58 -10.60
CA ALA A 503 -6.26 22.60 -11.89
C ALA A 503 -4.79 22.17 -11.71
N ARG A 504 -4.25 21.44 -12.69
CA ARG A 504 -2.82 21.10 -12.70
C ARG A 504 -1.99 22.37 -12.96
N PRO A 505 -0.99 22.71 -12.14
CA PRO A 505 -0.15 23.88 -12.32
C PRO A 505 0.89 23.66 -13.43
N THR A 506 0.45 23.71 -14.69
CA THR A 506 1.28 23.37 -15.86
C THR A 506 2.21 24.51 -16.26
N ASN A 507 1.70 25.75 -16.37
CA ASN A 507 2.41 26.88 -16.97
C ASN A 507 3.13 27.77 -15.96
N ALA A 508 2.69 27.77 -14.70
CA ALA A 508 3.26 28.56 -13.62
C ALA A 508 3.19 27.75 -12.31
N PRO A 509 4.13 27.96 -11.38
CA PRO A 509 4.05 27.31 -10.08
C PRO A 509 2.84 27.80 -9.29
N THR A 510 2.29 26.90 -8.48
CA THR A 510 1.25 27.21 -7.48
C THR A 510 1.72 26.81 -6.09
N VAL A 511 1.01 27.25 -5.05
CA VAL A 511 1.30 26.87 -3.67
C VAL A 511 0.22 25.93 -3.16
N TYR A 512 0.61 24.75 -2.68
CA TYR A 512 -0.29 23.88 -1.94
C TYR A 512 0.00 23.95 -0.44
N VAL A 513 -1.05 24.09 0.37
CA VAL A 513 -0.98 24.00 1.83
C VAL A 513 -1.79 22.79 2.28
N THR A 514 -1.13 21.84 2.95
CA THR A 514 -1.77 20.71 3.62
C THR A 514 -1.78 20.97 5.13
N VAL A 515 -2.96 21.15 5.71
CA VAL A 515 -3.18 21.37 7.14
C VAL A 515 -3.75 20.10 7.75
N MET A 516 -3.11 19.63 8.82
CA MET A 516 -3.58 18.54 9.66
C MET A 516 -3.87 19.06 11.05
N ASP A 517 -5.06 18.74 11.54
CA ASP A 517 -5.55 19.20 12.84
C ASP A 517 -6.35 18.09 13.52
N ASP A 518 -5.80 17.51 14.58
CA ASP A 518 -6.44 16.47 15.38
C ASP A 518 -7.35 16.98 16.50
N SER A 519 -7.67 18.28 16.55
CA SER A 519 -8.60 18.81 17.53
C SER A 519 -10.07 18.58 17.13
N GLY A 520 -10.95 18.50 18.13
CA GLY A 520 -12.38 18.28 17.92
C GLY A 520 -12.66 17.01 17.13
N GLU A 521 -13.35 17.14 16.00
CA GLU A 521 -13.67 16.01 15.12
C GLU A 521 -12.55 15.61 14.15
N GLY A 522 -11.44 16.35 14.10
CA GLY A 522 -10.36 16.13 13.14
C GLY A 522 -10.61 16.76 11.78
N LEU A 523 -9.56 17.34 11.20
CA LEU A 523 -9.58 17.98 9.89
C LEU A 523 -8.25 17.73 9.17
N ILE A 524 -8.34 17.23 7.94
CA ILE A 524 -7.25 17.27 6.95
C ILE A 524 -7.73 18.18 5.82
N LYS A 525 -6.96 19.23 5.54
CA LYS A 525 -7.34 20.23 4.55
C LYS A 525 -6.22 20.51 3.57
N ILE A 526 -6.59 20.64 2.30
CA ILE A 526 -5.70 21.00 1.20
C ILE A 526 -6.20 22.34 0.64
N LEU A 527 -5.29 23.29 0.49
CA LEU A 527 -5.55 24.61 -0.09
C LEU A 527 -4.62 24.81 -1.28
N GLU A 528 -5.11 25.39 -2.36
CA GLU A 528 -4.30 26.03 -3.38
C GLU A 528 -4.24 27.54 -3.11
N LEU A 529 -3.05 28.11 -3.01
CA LEU A 529 -2.82 29.53 -2.81
C LEU A 529 -2.09 30.16 -4.01
N SER A 530 -2.29 31.46 -4.21
CA SER A 530 -1.58 32.22 -5.25
C SER A 530 -0.09 32.39 -4.96
N ASP A 531 0.30 32.54 -3.70
CA ASP A 531 1.70 32.67 -3.27
C ASP A 531 1.82 32.38 -1.77
N PHE A 532 3.05 32.33 -1.22
CA PHE A 532 3.30 32.23 0.23
C PHE A 532 4.70 32.76 0.57
N ASP A 533 4.86 33.44 1.70
CA ASP A 533 6.18 33.88 2.16
C ASP A 533 6.97 32.72 2.82
N PHE A 534 7.81 32.07 2.02
CA PHE A 534 8.70 31.00 2.49
C PHE A 534 9.86 31.48 3.39
N ASN A 535 10.04 32.78 3.60
CA ASN A 535 10.97 33.28 4.63
C ASN A 535 10.36 33.27 6.02
N SER A 536 9.02 33.20 6.12
CA SER A 536 8.35 33.17 7.40
C SER A 536 8.82 31.96 8.24
N LYS A 537 9.08 32.25 9.51
CA LYS A 537 9.47 31.24 10.52
C LYS A 537 8.29 30.82 11.39
N THR A 538 7.11 31.45 11.25
CA THR A 538 5.92 31.17 12.05
C THR A 538 4.63 31.31 11.24
N ILE A 539 3.57 30.65 11.67
CA ILE A 539 2.20 30.90 11.18
C ILE A 539 1.42 31.57 12.32
N SER A 540 0.73 32.68 12.05
CA SER A 540 -0.13 33.29 13.06
C SER A 540 -1.36 32.43 13.30
N ASN A 541 -1.90 32.47 14.53
CA ASN A 541 -3.12 31.72 14.82
C ASN A 541 -4.30 32.22 13.96
N ASP A 542 -4.38 33.51 13.65
CA ASP A 542 -5.42 34.05 12.76
C ASP A 542 -5.32 33.48 11.35
N LEU A 543 -4.11 33.39 10.80
CA LEU A 543 -3.87 32.78 9.48
C LEU A 543 -4.27 31.30 9.48
N TYR A 544 -3.83 30.56 10.49
CA TYR A 544 -4.22 29.17 10.67
C TYR A 544 -5.74 29.01 10.78
N GLN A 545 -6.43 29.84 11.56
CA GLN A 545 -7.90 29.80 11.68
C GLN A 545 -8.60 30.16 10.37
N GLN A 546 -8.07 31.10 9.58
CA GLN A 546 -8.57 31.39 8.24
C GLN A 546 -8.46 30.16 7.34
N TRP A 547 -7.31 29.48 7.36
CA TRP A 547 -7.11 28.25 6.62
C TRP A 547 -8.08 27.15 7.04
N LEU A 548 -8.36 26.95 8.33
CA LEU A 548 -9.35 25.95 8.77
C LEU A 548 -10.76 26.25 8.24
N LYS A 549 -11.14 27.54 8.17
CA LYS A 549 -12.50 28.00 7.83
C LYS A 549 -12.85 28.05 6.34
N ALA A 550 -11.85 28.15 5.45
CA ALA A 550 -12.04 28.19 3.99
C ALA A 550 -12.73 26.95 3.38
#